data_AF-A0A3D4TPS4-F1
#
_entry.id   AF-A0A3D4TPS4-F1
#
_cell.length_a   1.000
_cell.length_b   1.000
_cell.length_c   1.000
_cell.angle_alpha   90.00
_cell.angle_beta   90.00
_cell.angle_gamma   90.00
#
_symmetry.space_group_name_H-M   'P 1'
#
loop_
_entity.id
_entity.type
_entity.pdbx_description
1 polymer ?
#
loop_
_entity_poly.entity_id
_entity_poly.type
_entity_poly.pdbx_seq_one_letter_code
_entity_poly.pdbx_strand_id
1 'polypeptide(L)'
;MTTEITEILDRIQSCEAGLEMHRGYLKAMEYALRLCVLTHPAPDDLSKAWHQLLPNIAAKHRLDSSDLFVAAFEQSLTVLTEQIGDARA
;
A
#
# COMPACT_ATOMS: atom_id res chain seq x y z
N MET A 1 -38.81 -1.99 -5.39
CA MET A 1 -38.32 -2.34 -4.05
C MET A 1 -37.50 -3.63 -4.01
N THR A 2 -38.03 -4.83 -4.27
CA THR A 2 -37.22 -6.07 -4.24
C THR A 2 -36.13 -6.10 -5.32
N THR A 3 -36.43 -5.67 -6.54
CA THR A 3 -35.45 -5.59 -7.64
C THR A 3 -34.31 -4.60 -7.36
N GLU A 4 -34.63 -3.43 -6.80
CA GLU A 4 -33.63 -2.41 -6.43
C GLU A 4 -32.71 -2.89 -5.30
N ILE A 5 -33.27 -3.63 -4.33
CA ILE A 5 -32.48 -4.23 -3.24
C ILE A 5 -31.52 -5.29 -3.81
N THR A 6 -31.99 -6.15 -4.73
CA THR A 6 -31.14 -7.15 -5.38
C THR A 6 -30.00 -6.50 -6.16
N GLU A 7 -30.28 -5.45 -6.93
CA GLU A 7 -29.25 -4.72 -7.68
C GLU A 7 -28.20 -4.08 -6.77
N ILE A 8 -28.62 -3.51 -5.63
CA ILE A 8 -27.68 -2.96 -4.63
C ILE A 8 -26.81 -4.06 -4.03
N LEU A 9 -27.38 -5.21 -3.70
CA LEU A 9 -26.63 -6.34 -3.14
C LEU A 9 -25.59 -6.87 -4.13
N ASP A 10 -25.96 -7.02 -5.40
CA ASP A 10 -25.04 -7.47 -6.45
C ASP A 10 -23.88 -6.49 -6.64
N ARG A 11 -24.16 -5.18 -6.60
CA ARG A 11 -23.12 -4.13 -6.66
C ARG A 11 -22.20 -4.17 -5.45
N ILE A 12 -22.72 -4.38 -4.24
CA ILE A 12 -21.90 -4.52 -3.02
C ILE A 12 -21.00 -5.76 -3.14
N GLN A 13 -21.55 -6.91 -3.52
CA GLN A 13 -20.77 -8.13 -3.69
C GLN A 13 -19.66 -7.96 -4.74
N SER A 14 -19.95 -7.28 -5.85
CA SER A 14 -18.94 -6.96 -6.87
C SER A 14 -17.84 -6.05 -6.32
N CYS A 15 -18.19 -5.02 -5.55
CA CYS A 15 -17.22 -4.16 -4.87
C CYS A 15 -16.35 -4.95 -3.88
N GLU A 16 -16.95 -5.80 -3.04
CA GLU A 16 -16.23 -6.63 -2.07
C GLU A 16 -15.25 -7.59 -2.75
N ALA A 17 -15.69 -8.26 -3.82
CA ALA A 17 -14.82 -9.13 -4.62
C ALA A 17 -13.66 -8.35 -5.25
N GLY A 18 -13.91 -7.14 -5.76
CA GLY A 18 -12.88 -6.24 -6.27
C GLY A 18 -11.86 -5.84 -5.20
N LEU A 19 -12.33 -5.51 -4.00
CA LEU A 19 -11.47 -5.15 -2.87
C LEU A 19 -10.55 -6.32 -2.46
N GLU A 20 -11.09 -7.53 -2.34
CA GLU A 20 -10.28 -8.72 -2.01
C GLU A 20 -9.24 -9.04 -3.09
N MET A 21 -9.60 -8.90 -4.37
CA MET A 21 -8.65 -9.05 -5.47
C MET A 21 -7.51 -8.03 -5.38
N HIS A 22 -7.83 -6.75 -5.17
CA HIS A 22 -6.81 -5.70 -5.03
C HIS A 22 -5.95 -5.90 -3.78
N ARG A 23 -6.54 -6.34 -2.67
CA ARG A 23 -5.82 -6.67 -1.44
C ARG A 23 -4.82 -7.81 -1.68
N GLY A 24 -5.23 -8.87 -2.38
CA GLY A 24 -4.34 -9.97 -2.76
C GLY A 24 -3.18 -9.51 -3.65
N TYR A 25 -3.47 -8.68 -4.65
CA TYR A 25 -2.47 -8.11 -5.55
C TYR A 25 -1.45 -7.23 -4.81
N LEU A 26 -1.92 -6.33 -3.94
CA LEU A 26 -1.05 -5.49 -3.11
C LEU A 26 -0.13 -6.33 -2.22
N LYS A 27 -0.65 -7.43 -1.64
CA LYS A 27 0.18 -8.32 -0.83
C LYS A 27 1.25 -9.03 -1.66
N ALA A 28 0.94 -9.43 -2.89
CA ALA A 28 1.92 -10.00 -3.79
C ALA A 28 3.01 -8.98 -4.17
N MET A 29 2.62 -7.73 -4.44
CA MET A 29 3.57 -6.63 -4.68
C MET A 29 4.49 -6.36 -3.49
N GLU A 30 3.97 -6.39 -2.26
CA GLU A 30 4.76 -6.26 -1.03
C GLU A 30 5.87 -7.32 -0.97
N TYR A 31 5.54 -8.60 -1.24
CA TYR A 31 6.55 -9.67 -1.26
C TYR A 31 7.56 -9.52 -2.39
N ALA A 32 7.14 -9.08 -3.57
CA ALA A 32 8.05 -8.79 -4.68
C ALA A 32 9.03 -7.66 -4.32
N LEU A 33 8.54 -6.58 -3.72
CA LEU A 33 9.38 -5.48 -3.22
C LEU A 33 10.36 -5.98 -2.16
N ARG A 34 9.89 -6.80 -1.21
CA ARG A 34 10.75 -7.39 -0.18
C ARG A 34 11.89 -8.21 -0.78
N LEU A 35 11.63 -8.99 -1.82
CA LEU A 35 12.67 -9.72 -2.55
C LEU A 35 13.68 -8.76 -3.20
N CYS A 36 13.23 -7.66 -3.80
CA CYS A 36 14.11 -6.64 -4.39
C CYS A 36 15.00 -5.97 -3.33
N VAL A 37 14.46 -5.68 -2.15
CA VAL A 37 15.22 -5.10 -1.03
C VAL A 37 16.28 -6.09 -0.53
N LEU A 38 15.90 -7.35 -0.31
CA LEU A 38 16.80 -8.40 0.17
C LEU A 38 17.97 -8.69 -0.78
N THR A 39 17.74 -8.55 -2.08
CA THR A 39 18.74 -8.85 -3.13
C THR A 39 19.44 -7.60 -3.67
N HIS A 40 19.19 -6.41 -3.08
CA HIS A 40 19.73 -5.16 -3.59
C HIS A 40 21.27 -5.11 -3.42
N PRO A 41 22.03 -4.74 -4.47
CA PRO A 41 23.50 -4.74 -4.41
C PRO A 41 24.11 -3.66 -3.50
N ALA A 42 23.33 -2.62 -3.20
CA ALA A 42 23.74 -1.50 -2.33
C ALA A 42 22.62 -1.17 -1.32
N PRO A 43 22.40 -1.99 -0.28
CA PRO A 43 21.25 -1.86 0.61
C PRO A 43 21.26 -0.56 1.42
N ASP A 44 22.44 -0.04 1.78
CA ASP A 44 22.56 1.22 2.51
C ASP A 44 22.13 2.43 1.67
N ASP A 45 22.47 2.44 0.38
CA ASP A 45 22.09 3.53 -0.52
C ASP A 45 20.61 3.46 -0.87
N LEU A 46 20.04 2.26 -1.00
CA LEU A 46 18.58 2.07 -1.10
C LEU A 46 17.86 2.64 0.11
N SER A 47 18.32 2.31 1.32
CA SER A 47 17.71 2.82 2.56
C SER A 47 17.82 4.35 2.66
N LYS A 48 18.98 4.93 2.35
CA LYS A 48 19.14 6.40 2.32
C LYS A 48 18.20 7.05 1.31
N ALA A 49 18.13 6.52 0.10
CA ALA A 49 17.25 7.03 -0.95
C ALA A 49 15.77 6.96 -0.54
N TRP A 50 15.35 5.86 0.10
CA TRP A 50 14.00 5.70 0.64
C TRP A 50 13.66 6.79 1.67
N HIS A 51 14.53 7.00 2.67
CA HIS A 51 14.31 8.02 3.70
C HIS A 51 14.26 9.45 3.13
N GLN A 52 15.04 9.75 2.09
CA GLN A 52 15.00 11.05 1.41
C GLN A 52 13.69 11.27 0.63
N LEU A 53 13.07 10.21 0.14
CA LEU A 53 11.87 10.25 -0.69
C LEU A 53 10.58 10.38 0.13
N LEU A 54 10.54 9.77 1.33
CA LEU A 54 9.36 9.69 2.20
C LEU A 54 8.63 11.02 2.43
N PRO A 55 9.30 12.14 2.79
CA PRO A 55 8.61 13.40 3.05
C PRO A 55 7.88 13.94 1.83
N ASN A 56 8.48 13.79 0.64
CA ASN A 56 7.91 14.28 -0.60
C ASN A 56 6.68 13.45 -1.01
N ILE A 57 6.77 12.12 -0.87
CA ILE A 57 5.63 11.22 -1.14
C ILE A 57 4.46 11.52 -0.20
N ALA A 58 4.71 11.62 1.10
CA ALA A 58 3.66 11.90 2.09
C ALA A 58 2.98 13.26 1.82
N ALA A 59 3.78 14.30 1.54
CA ALA A 59 3.26 15.63 1.24
C ALA A 59 2.44 15.67 -0.06
N LYS A 60 2.90 15.01 -1.12
CA LYS A 60 2.23 15.00 -2.43
C LYS A 60 0.81 14.47 -2.36
N HIS A 61 0.60 13.41 -1.60
CA HIS A 61 -0.71 12.75 -1.54
C HIS A 61 -1.64 13.32 -0.48
N ARG A 62 -1.17 14.18 0.43
CA ARG A 62 -1.99 14.78 1.48
C ARG A 62 -3.02 15.79 0.96
N LEU A 63 -2.74 16.51 -0.13
CA LEU A 63 -3.58 17.62 -0.59
C LEU A 63 -4.82 17.18 -1.39
N ASP A 64 -4.74 16.05 -2.09
CA ASP A 64 -5.79 15.58 -3.02
C ASP A 64 -6.56 14.35 -2.50
N SER A 65 -6.32 13.95 -1.25
CA SER A 65 -6.83 12.69 -0.70
C SER A 65 -7.70 12.88 0.55
N SER A 66 -8.55 11.89 0.83
CA SER A 66 -9.32 11.86 2.08
C SER A 66 -8.43 11.61 3.30
N ASP A 67 -8.89 12.04 4.48
CA ASP A 67 -8.17 11.80 5.74
C ASP A 67 -7.89 10.31 5.99
N LEU A 68 -8.85 9.45 5.65
CA LEU A 68 -8.70 8.00 5.76
C LEU A 68 -7.58 7.48 4.84
N PHE A 69 -7.52 7.98 3.60
CA PHE A 69 -6.44 7.62 2.69
C PHE A 69 -5.09 8.07 3.27
N VAL A 70 -4.99 9.32 3.73
CA VAL A 70 -3.72 9.87 4.26
C VAL A 70 -3.24 9.04 5.45
N ALA A 71 -4.12 8.72 6.41
CA ALA A 71 -3.77 7.91 7.57
C ALA A 71 -3.30 6.50 7.17
N ALA A 72 -4.05 5.82 6.29
CA ALA A 72 -3.69 4.48 5.82
C ALA A 72 -2.38 4.49 5.01
N PHE A 73 -2.14 5.55 4.24
CA PHE A 73 -0.95 5.73 3.44
C PHE A 73 0.30 5.95 4.31
N GLU A 74 0.24 6.87 5.28
CA GLU A 74 1.33 7.12 6.22
C GLU A 74 1.64 5.87 7.07
N GLN A 75 0.62 5.14 7.50
CA GLN A 75 0.79 3.86 8.19
C GLN A 75 1.49 2.83 7.28
N SER A 76 1.09 2.72 6.01
CA SER A 76 1.70 1.78 5.06
C SER A 76 3.17 2.13 4.79
N LEU A 77 3.51 3.42 4.65
CA LEU A 77 4.89 3.88 4.50
C LEU A 77 5.74 3.54 5.73
N THR A 78 5.17 3.62 6.92
CA THR A 78 5.83 3.23 8.17
C THR A 78 6.17 1.74 8.16
N VAL A 79 5.19 0.88 7.86
CA VAL A 79 5.40 -0.58 7.75
C VAL A 79 6.46 -0.92 6.71
N LEU A 80 6.44 -0.28 5.53
CA LEU A 80 7.44 -0.51 4.50
C LEU A 80 8.85 -0.09 4.95
N THR A 81 8.95 1.01 5.70
CA THR A 81 10.23 1.49 6.26
C THR A 81 10.79 0.49 7.26
N GLU A 82 9.95 -0.05 8.15
CA GLU A 82 10.32 -1.12 9.08
C GLU A 82 10.79 -2.37 8.32
N GLN A 83 10.05 -2.80 7.30
CA GLN A 83 10.41 -3.99 6.50
C GLN A 83 11.73 -3.82 5.74
N ILE A 84 12.03 -2.63 5.22
CA ILE A 84 13.33 -2.33 4.60
C ILE A 84 14.45 -2.38 5.64
N GLY A 85 14.18 -1.95 6.87
CA GLY A 85 15.11 -2.04 8.00
C GLY A 85 15.31 -3.47 8.54
N ASP A 86 14.24 -4.24 8.67
CA ASP A 86 14.18 -5.59 9.24
C ASP A 86 14.67 -6.66 8.26
N ALA A 87 14.60 -6.44 6.95
CA ALA A 87 15.26 -7.29 5.94
C ALA A 87 16.79 -7.41 6.16
N ARG A 88 17.33 -6.63 7.09
CA ARG A 88 18.73 -6.56 7.51
C ARG A 88 19.05 -7.39 8.76
N ALA A 89 18.05 -7.90 9.49
CA ALA A 89 18.20 -8.68 10.73
C ALA A 89 18.14 -10.19 10.47
#